data_AF-A0A7C4ICW5-F1
#
_entry.id   AF-A0A7C4ICW5-F1
#
_cell.length_a   1.000
_cell.length_b   1.000
_cell.length_c   1.000
_cell.angle_alpha   90.00
_cell.angle_beta   90.00
_cell.angle_gamma   90.00
#
_symmetry.space_group_name_H-M   'P 1'
#
loop_
_entity.id
_entity.type
_entity.pdbx_description
1 polymer ?
#
loop_
_entity_poly.entity_id
_entity_poly.type
_entity_poly.pdbx_seq_one_letter_code
_entity_poly.pdbx_strand_id
1 'polypeptide(L)' 'MKDTTITAKQKRTELLFLGVSLLLAILINVFSIIIYHTRWIELISTWYITIILTFLIYLILLLFRLLFTAIRKISR' A
#
# COMPACT_ATOMS: atom_id res chain seq x y z
N MET A 1 -14.73 4.80 22.01
CA MET A 1 -13.98 6.06 22.27
C MET A 1 -14.33 7.05 21.18
N LYS A 2 -14.53 8.31 21.58
CA LYS A 2 -15.28 9.40 20.93
C LYS A 2 -14.97 9.62 19.43
N ASP A 3 -16.04 9.86 18.67
CA ASP A 3 -16.13 10.73 17.48
C ASP A 3 -15.01 10.66 16.44
N THR A 4 -14.81 9.50 15.79
CA THR A 4 -14.23 9.52 14.44
C THR A 4 -15.36 9.44 13.42
N THR A 5 -15.56 10.53 12.68
CA THR A 5 -16.43 10.70 11.49
C THR A 5 -16.10 9.76 10.32
N ILE A 6 -15.28 8.73 10.56
CA ILE A 6 -14.93 7.67 9.62
C ILE A 6 -15.70 6.43 10.06
N THR A 7 -16.73 6.08 9.27
CA THR A 7 -17.58 4.92 9.50
C THR A 7 -16.72 3.65 9.63
N ALA A 8 -17.07 2.73 10.54
CA ALA A 8 -16.32 1.49 10.78
C ALA A 8 -16.04 0.67 9.50
N LYS A 9 -16.90 0.79 8.48
CA LYS A 9 -16.69 0.20 7.15
C LYS A 9 -15.48 0.78 6.41
N GLN A 10 -15.27 2.10 6.46
CA GLN A 10 -14.15 2.77 5.80
C GLN A 10 -12.82 2.39 6.46
N LYS A 11 -12.77 2.28 7.79
CA LYS A 11 -11.55 1.82 8.50
C LYS A 11 -11.13 0.40 8.07
N ARG A 12 -12.08 -0.52 7.88
CA ARG A 12 -11.79 -1.88 7.40
C ARG A 12 -11.25 -1.87 5.96
N THR A 13 -11.83 -1.05 5.10
CA THR A 13 -11.37 -0.89 3.72
C THR A 13 -9.96 -0.32 3.67
N GLU A 14 -9.66 0.72 4.44
CA GLU A 14 -8.32 1.31 4.54
C GLU A 14 -7.28 0.29 5.00
N LEU A 15 -7.61 -0.51 6.02
CA LEU A 15 -6.74 -1.58 6.53
C LEU A 15 -6.47 -2.68 5.49
N LEU A 16 -7.48 -3.03 4.70
CA LEU A 16 -7.34 -3.96 3.58
C LEU A 16 -6.39 -3.40 2.51
N PHE A 17 -6.55 -2.13 2.11
CA PHE A 17 -5.66 -1.50 1.13
C PHE A 17 -4.22 -1.41 1.65
N LEU A 18 -4.03 -1.07 2.92
CA LEU A 18 -2.71 -1.09 3.56
C LEU A 18 -2.11 -2.50 3.55
N GLY A 19 -2.90 -3.53 3.90
CA GLY A 19 -2.46 -4.92 3.83
C GLY A 19 -2.05 -5.37 2.42
N VAL A 20 -2.83 -5.01 1.40
CA VAL A 20 -2.49 -5.29 0.00
C VAL A 20 -1.22 -4.56 -0.43
N SER A 21 -1.05 -3.28 -0.06
CA SER A 21 0.17 -2.55 -0.37
C SER A 21 1.41 -3.13 0.30
N LEU A 22 1.27 -3.65 1.53
CA LEU A 22 2.36 -4.32 2.25
C LEU A 22 2.76 -5.62 1.57
N LEU A 23 1.78 -6.44 1.18
CA LEU A 23 2.02 -7.66 0.41
C LEU A 23 2.75 -7.36 -0.91
N LEU A 24 2.31 -6.34 -1.65
CA LEU A 24 2.96 -5.92 -2.89
C LEU A 24 4.40 -5.43 -2.66
N ALA A 25 4.65 -4.65 -1.61
CA ALA A 25 6.00 -4.18 -1.28
C ALA A 25 6.94 -5.35 -0.93
N ILE A 26 6.45 -6.33 -0.17
CA ILE A 26 7.22 -7.55 0.13
C ILE A 26 7.51 -8.34 -1.15
N LEU A 27 6.53 -8.50 -2.05
CA LEU A 27 6.74 -9.19 -3.33
C LEU A 27 7.77 -8.47 -4.20
N ILE A 28 7.75 -7.14 -4.26
CA ILE A 28 8.76 -6.36 -4.99
C ILE A 28 10.14 -6.54 -4.36
N ASN A 29 10.23 -6.57 -3.03
CA ASN A 29 11.48 -6.82 -2.33
C ASN A 29 12.04 -8.21 -2.66
N VAL A 30 11.20 -9.26 -2.59
CA VAL A 30 11.56 -10.64 -3.00
C VAL A 30 11.97 -10.69 -4.47
N PHE A 31 11.23 -10.03 -5.36
CA PHE A 31 11.51 -10.00 -6.78
C PHE A 31 12.86 -9.35 -7.09
N SER A 32 13.21 -8.30 -6.34
CA SER A 32 14.52 -7.64 -6.45
C SER A 32 15.65 -8.59 -6.06
N ILE A 33 15.48 -9.37 -5.00
CA ILE A 33 16.47 -10.37 -4.58
C ILE A 33 16.68 -11.44 -5.67
N ILE A 34 15.60 -11.89 -6.30
CA ILE A 34 15.65 -12.90 -7.38
C ILE A 34 16.38 -12.35 -8.62
N ILE A 35 16.05 -11.14 -9.07
CA ILE A 35 16.63 -10.54 -10.28
C ILE A 35 18.09 -10.13 -10.08
N TYR A 36 18.38 -9.47 -8.96
CA TYR A 36 19.72 -8.94 -8.68
C TYR A 36 20.61 -9.96 -7.96
N HIS A 37 20.13 -11.19 -7.76
CA HIS A 37 20.83 -12.29 -7.08
C HIS A 37 21.45 -11.87 -5.74
N THR A 38 20.74 -11.03 -4.99
CA THR A 38 21.25 -10.52 -3.71
C THR A 38 21.03 -11.51 -2.57
N ARG A 39 21.57 -11.21 -1.39
CA ARG A 39 21.49 -12.13 -0.25
C ARG A 39 20.09 -12.11 0.36
N TRP A 40 19.55 -13.27 0.72
CA TRP A 40 18.24 -13.38 1.40
C TRP A 40 18.13 -12.58 2.72
N ILE A 41 19.26 -12.33 3.39
CA ILE A 41 19.31 -11.46 4.57
C ILE A 41 18.87 -10.02 4.26
N GLU A 42 18.97 -9.60 2.99
CA GLU A 42 18.56 -8.27 2.55
C GLU A 42 17.09 -8.03 2.77
N LEU A 43 16.25 -9.07 2.68
CA LEU A 43 14.81 -9.01 2.92
C LEU A 43 14.48 -8.50 4.33
N ILE A 44 15.30 -8.88 5.32
CA ILE A 44 15.18 -8.41 6.71
C ILE A 44 15.91 -7.07 6.89
N SER A 45 17.12 -6.93 6.33
CA SER A 45 17.91 -5.71 6.51
C SER A 45 17.28 -4.47 5.86
N THR A 46 16.50 -4.66 4.79
CA THR A 46 15.81 -3.60 4.04
C THR A 46 14.38 -3.38 4.51
N TRP A 47 14.01 -3.87 5.71
CA TRP A 47 12.64 -3.75 6.25
C TRP A 47 12.15 -2.30 6.25
N TYR A 48 13.00 -1.35 6.63
CA TYR A 48 12.65 0.08 6.62
C TYR A 48 12.32 0.59 5.21
N ILE A 49 13.03 0.11 4.18
CA ILE A 49 12.76 0.42 2.77
C ILE A 49 11.43 -0.20 2.35
N THR A 50 11.16 -1.45 2.74
CA THR A 50 9.90 -2.14 2.43
C THR A 50 8.69 -1.42 3.04
N ILE A 51 8.82 -0.88 4.26
CA ILE A 51 7.79 -0.05 4.88
C ILE A 51 7.57 1.25 4.08
N ILE A 52 8.64 1.97 3.72
CA ILE A 52 8.53 3.20 2.91
C ILE A 52 7.88 2.89 1.56
N LEU A 53 8.27 1.79 0.92
CA LEU A 53 7.70 1.32 -0.34
C LEU A 53 6.21 0.98 -0.19
N THR A 54 5.81 0.40 0.93
CA THR A 54 4.40 0.14 1.25
C THR A 54 3.58 1.43 1.25
N PHE A 55 4.07 2.46 1.94
CA PHE A 55 3.41 3.78 1.96
C PHE A 55 3.37 4.41 0.57
N LEU A 56 4.43 4.26 -0.24
CA LEU A 56 4.46 4.75 -1.61
C LEU A 56 3.40 4.06 -2.49
N ILE A 57 3.31 2.73 -2.45
CA ILE A 57 2.30 1.95 -3.19
C ILE A 57 0.90 2.32 -2.72
N TYR A 58 0.68 2.43 -1.40
CA TYR A 58 -0.59 2.86 -0.84
C TYR A 58 -0.99 4.26 -1.35
N LEU A 59 -0.06 5.21 -1.38
CA LEU A 59 -0.30 6.56 -1.89
C LEU A 59 -0.70 6.54 -3.38
N ILE A 60 -0.03 5.74 -4.19
CA ILE A 60 -0.36 5.57 -5.61
C ILE A 60 -1.77 5.00 -5.77
N LEU A 61 -2.12 3.94 -5.04
CA LEU A 61 -3.45 3.35 -5.06
C LEU A 61 -4.54 4.33 -4.58
N LEU A 62 -4.22 5.14 -3.56
CA LEU A 62 -5.09 6.20 -3.06
C LEU A 62 -5.35 7.26 -4.13
N LEU A 63 -4.31 7.69 -4.86
CA LEU A 63 -4.44 8.64 -5.97
C LEU A 63 -5.33 8.07 -7.08
N PHE A 64 -5.11 6.83 -7.50
CA PHE A 64 -5.97 6.17 -8.50
C PHE A 64 -7.44 6.14 -8.04
N ARG A 65 -7.68 5.82 -6.78
CA ARG A 65 -9.03 5.80 -6.20
C ARG A 65 -9.66 7.19 -6.15
N LEU A 66 -8.89 8.22 -5.80
CA LEU A 66 -9.35 9.62 -5.81
C LEU A 66 -9.69 10.07 -7.23
N LEU A 67 -8.83 9.79 -8.21
CA LEU A 67 -9.08 10.11 -9.62
C LEU A 67 -10.34 9.42 -10.14
N PHE A 68 -10.52 8.11 -9.88
CA PHE A 68 -11.71 7.39 -10.32
C PHE A 68 -12.98 7.93 -9.66
N THR A 69 -12.91 8.29 -8.37
CA THR A 69 -14.05 8.90 -7.66
C THR A 69 -14.36 10.29 -8.20
N ALA A 70 -13.34 11.10 -8.52
CA ALA A 70 -13.50 12.42 -9.11
C ALA A 70 -14.14 12.35 -10.50
N ILE A 71 -13.65 11.45 -11.36
CA ILE A 71 -14.22 11.21 -12.70
C ILE A 71 -15.67 10.74 -12.58
N ARG A 72 -15.96 9.77 -11.71
CA ARG A 72 -17.33 9.28 -11.51
C ARG A 72 -18.28 10.36 -10.95
N LYS A 73 -17.76 11.30 -10.15
CA LYS A 73 -18.54 12.43 -9.62
C LYS A 73 -18.80 13.48 -10.69
N ILE A 74 -17.87 13.70 -11.62
CA ILE A 74 -18.02 14.62 -12.76
C ILE A 74 -18.92 14.04 -13.85
N SER A 75 -18.86 12.72 -14.08
CA SER A 75 -19.64 12.02 -15.09
C SER A 75 -21.12 11.80 -14.69
N ARG A 76 -21.52 12.24 -13.48
CA ARG A 76 -22.86 12.04 -12.93
C ARG A 76 -23.49 13.39 -12.63
#